data_AF-A0A3A9FGR2-F1
#
_entry.id   AF-A0A3A9FGR2-F1
#
_cell.length_a   1.000
_cell.length_b   1.000
_cell.length_c   1.000
_cell.angle_alpha   90.00
_cell.angle_beta   90.00
_cell.angle_gamma   90.00
#
_symmetry.space_group_name_H-M   'P 1'
#
loop_
_entity.id
_entity.type
_entity.pdbx_description
1 polymer ?
#
loop_
_entity_poly.entity_id
_entity_poly.type
_entity_poly.pdbx_seq_one_letter_code
_entity_poly.pdbx_strand_id
1 'polypeptide(L)'
;MGIKYEEVLQRIKEERNSFGWSQDTISQKLRMTQSHYSKTESGKKRFSYQELRLLNDIGIDLDYVFTGQRAVKKQEYDLLVNCGSYLQNIVEVLYIVAQPFCKNLPVGKRIGYMKYILAESGSTKSIWRLIREYSGYTQREMAVLLGIDIKKYRRLEKKEVQPDSEIILALYNQFHISPLMLLGNCAGLSKEVCEILDSLEEKTRGEMLRFLQYVYHLLRKQEDRE
;
A
#
# COMPACT_ATOMS: atom_id res chain seq x y z
N MET A 1 11.30 13.99 -7.08
CA MET A 1 12.47 13.29 -6.54
C MET A 1 11.93 12.24 -5.58
N GLY A 2 12.17 10.95 -5.82
CA GLY A 2 11.59 9.87 -5.03
C GLY A 2 12.23 9.76 -3.64
N ILE A 3 11.54 9.06 -2.72
CA ILE A 3 12.03 8.79 -1.37
C ILE A 3 13.26 7.90 -1.46
N LYS A 4 14.33 8.27 -0.74
CA LYS A 4 15.56 7.47 -0.67
C LYS A 4 15.41 6.36 0.35
N TYR A 5 16.12 5.24 0.15
CA TYR A 5 16.02 4.10 1.06
C TYR A 5 16.53 4.43 2.47
N GLU A 6 17.50 5.34 2.60
CA GLU A 6 17.98 5.83 3.89
C GLU A 6 16.87 6.50 4.72
N GLU A 7 15.92 7.17 4.06
CA GLU A 7 14.77 7.79 4.75
C GLU A 7 13.83 6.72 5.30
N VAL A 8 13.62 5.62 4.56
CA VAL A 8 12.82 4.47 5.02
C VAL A 8 13.46 3.86 6.28
N LEU A 9 14.77 3.66 6.27
CA LEU A 9 15.50 3.12 7.43
C LEU A 9 15.43 4.05 8.65
N GLN A 10 15.56 5.35 8.40
CA GLN A 10 15.44 6.36 9.45
C GLN A 10 14.05 6.34 10.10
N ARG A 11 12.98 6.21 9.30
CA ARG A 11 11.61 6.11 9.83
C ARG A 11 11.34 4.79 10.55
N ILE A 12 11.95 3.67 10.13
CA ILE A 12 11.89 2.41 10.90
C ILE A 12 12.52 2.59 12.29
N LYS A 13 13.67 3.29 12.35
CA LYS A 13 14.34 3.60 13.61
C LYS A 13 13.49 4.52 14.49
N GLU A 14 12.82 5.50 13.91
CA GLU A 14 11.88 6.39 14.61
C GLU A 14 10.70 5.63 15.21
N GLU A 15 10.04 4.79 14.41
CA GLU A 15 8.94 3.94 14.88
C GLU A 15 9.41 3.02 16.01
N ARG A 16 10.53 2.33 15.84
CA ARG A 16 11.11 1.49 16.90
C ARG A 16 11.34 2.27 18.20
N ASN A 17 11.90 3.48 18.10
CA ASN A 17 12.16 4.34 19.24
C ASN A 17 10.87 4.86 19.89
N SER A 18 9.81 5.15 19.12
CA SER A 18 8.52 5.60 19.68
C SER A 18 7.83 4.51 20.50
N PHE A 19 8.08 3.24 20.19
CA PHE A 19 7.67 2.11 21.02
C PHE A 19 8.61 1.82 22.20
N GLY A 20 9.71 2.57 22.35
CA GLY A 20 10.72 2.35 23.38
C GLY A 20 11.52 1.05 23.20
N TRP A 21 11.57 0.50 21.98
CA TRP A 21 12.24 -0.78 21.73
C TRP A 21 13.72 -0.61 21.41
N SER A 22 14.55 -1.44 22.05
CA SER A 22 15.95 -1.60 21.64
C SER A 22 16.05 -2.42 20.34
N GLN A 23 17.23 -2.41 19.70
CA GLN A 23 17.50 -3.30 18.55
C GLN A 23 17.35 -4.79 18.93
N ASP A 24 17.69 -5.16 20.17
CA ASP A 24 17.50 -6.53 20.65
C ASP A 24 16.01 -6.86 20.75
N THR A 25 15.23 -6.01 21.41
CA THR A 25 13.78 -6.18 21.60
C THR A 25 13.04 -6.38 20.28
N ILE A 26 13.29 -5.53 19.29
CA ILE A 26 12.63 -5.65 17.98
C ILE A 26 13.14 -6.87 17.20
N SER A 27 14.42 -7.23 17.33
CA SER A 27 14.96 -8.40 16.63
C SER A 27 14.25 -9.69 17.07
N GLN A 28 13.96 -9.81 18.37
CA GLN A 28 13.18 -10.94 18.91
C GLN A 28 11.74 -10.93 18.36
N LYS A 29 11.09 -9.76 18.28
CA LYS A 29 9.75 -9.62 17.68
C LYS A 29 9.72 -10.02 16.20
N LEU A 30 10.77 -9.72 15.46
CA LEU A 30 10.93 -10.08 14.05
C LEU A 30 11.54 -11.48 13.84
N ARG A 31 11.75 -12.24 14.92
CA ARG A 31 12.31 -13.60 14.89
C ARG A 31 13.66 -13.66 14.16
N MET A 32 14.50 -12.66 14.38
CA MET A 32 15.86 -12.58 13.84
C MET A 32 16.88 -12.28 14.95
N THR A 33 18.16 -12.48 14.66
CA THR A 33 19.21 -12.09 15.61
C THR A 33 19.36 -10.56 15.64
N GLN A 34 19.79 -10.01 16.78
CA GLN A 34 20.10 -8.59 16.89
C GLN A 34 21.15 -8.14 15.85
N SER A 35 22.15 -8.99 15.55
CA SER A 35 23.14 -8.73 14.50
C SER A 35 22.51 -8.62 13.11
N HIS A 36 21.51 -9.47 12.80
CA HIS A 36 20.76 -9.34 11.55
C HIS A 36 20.01 -8.00 11.53
N TYR A 37 19.23 -7.71 12.56
CA TYR A 37 18.47 -6.46 12.64
C TYR A 37 19.36 -5.22 12.49
N SER A 38 20.50 -5.19 13.19
CA SER A 38 21.47 -4.09 13.11
C SER A 38 21.99 -3.87 11.68
N LYS A 39 22.27 -4.95 10.93
CA LYS A 39 22.67 -4.86 9.51
C LYS A 39 21.52 -4.35 8.64
N THR A 40 20.28 -4.71 8.94
CA THR A 40 19.12 -4.26 8.18
C THR A 40 18.78 -2.80 8.45
N GLU A 41 18.72 -2.37 9.73
CA GLU A 41 18.47 -0.98 10.11
C GLU A 41 19.59 -0.02 9.63
N SER A 42 20.83 -0.51 9.54
CA SER A 42 21.95 0.27 8.95
C SER A 42 22.03 0.21 7.42
N GLY A 43 21.09 -0.46 6.76
CA GLY A 43 21.03 -0.54 5.30
C GLY A 43 22.05 -1.47 4.64
N LYS A 44 22.82 -2.25 5.42
CA LYS A 44 23.72 -3.30 4.92
C LYS A 44 22.95 -4.53 4.43
N LYS A 45 21.69 -4.67 4.85
CA LYS A 45 20.72 -5.66 4.36
C LYS A 45 19.37 -4.99 4.13
N ARG A 46 18.53 -5.60 3.29
CA ARG A 46 17.14 -5.19 3.10
C ARG A 46 16.21 -6.01 3.97
N PHE A 47 15.17 -5.39 4.50
CA PHE A 47 14.06 -6.13 5.09
C PHE A 47 13.40 -6.99 4.01
N SER A 48 13.27 -8.28 4.28
CA SER A 48 12.48 -9.21 3.48
C SER A 48 10.99 -8.95 3.64
N TYR A 49 10.19 -9.47 2.72
CA TYR A 49 8.73 -9.41 2.80
C TYR A 49 8.17 -9.90 4.13
N GLN A 50 8.70 -11.01 4.67
CA GLN A 50 8.22 -11.59 5.92
C GLN A 50 8.54 -10.69 7.12
N GLU A 51 9.72 -10.08 7.14
CA GLU A 51 10.11 -9.15 8.20
C GLU A 51 9.27 -7.86 8.15
N LEU A 52 8.94 -7.38 6.95
CA LEU A 52 7.98 -6.28 6.79
C LEU A 52 6.59 -6.66 7.30
N ARG A 53 6.08 -7.85 6.96
CA ARG A 53 4.80 -8.31 7.52
C ARG A 53 4.82 -8.36 9.04
N LEU A 54 5.89 -8.89 9.64
CA LEU A 54 6.03 -8.91 11.09
C LEU A 54 6.12 -7.50 11.69
N LEU A 55 6.81 -6.55 11.05
CA LEU A 55 6.83 -5.14 11.47
C LEU A 55 5.40 -4.56 11.50
N ASN A 56 4.63 -4.79 10.43
CA ASN A 56 3.23 -4.35 10.37
C ASN A 56 2.38 -5.01 11.47
N ASP A 57 2.56 -6.32 11.70
CA ASP A 57 1.79 -7.09 12.67
C ASP A 57 2.08 -6.66 14.12
N ILE A 58 3.29 -6.17 14.42
CA ILE A 58 3.64 -5.62 15.74
C ILE A 58 3.29 -4.12 15.88
N GLY A 59 2.62 -3.53 14.88
CA GLY A 59 2.07 -2.19 14.94
C GLY A 59 2.98 -1.06 14.43
N ILE A 60 4.10 -1.38 13.77
CA ILE A 60 4.90 -0.35 13.07
C ILE A 60 4.09 0.18 11.89
N ASP A 61 3.97 1.51 11.77
CA ASP A 61 3.28 2.16 10.66
C ASP A 61 4.17 2.08 9.40
N LEU A 62 4.08 0.95 8.69
CA LEU A 62 4.86 0.73 7.48
C LEU A 62 4.53 1.71 6.37
N ASP A 63 3.31 2.24 6.36
CA ASP A 63 2.97 3.22 5.37
C ASP A 63 3.68 4.55 5.67
N TYR A 64 3.69 5.04 6.91
CA TYR A 64 4.57 6.16 7.29
C TYR A 64 6.03 5.90 6.92
N VAL A 65 6.52 4.69 7.21
CA VAL A 65 7.91 4.31 6.89
C VAL A 65 8.24 4.51 5.41
N PHE A 66 7.34 4.10 4.51
CA PHE A 66 7.59 4.17 3.07
C PHE A 66 7.12 5.47 2.41
N THR A 67 6.10 6.16 2.91
CA THR A 67 5.50 7.36 2.31
C THR A 67 5.98 8.66 2.98
N GLY A 68 6.41 8.57 4.24
CA GLY A 68 6.72 9.71 5.09
C GLY A 68 5.49 10.40 5.67
N GLN A 69 4.29 9.88 5.41
CA GLN A 69 3.03 10.46 5.83
C GLN A 69 2.39 9.58 6.91
N ARG A 70 2.18 10.17 8.09
CA ARG A 70 1.41 9.49 9.14
C ARG A 70 -0.07 9.58 8.80
N ALA A 71 -0.79 8.48 9.01
CA ALA A 71 -2.25 8.52 8.85
C ALA A 71 -2.84 9.51 9.84
N VAL A 72 -3.57 10.51 9.34
CA VAL A 72 -4.42 11.35 10.19
C VAL A 72 -5.68 10.56 10.45
N LYS A 73 -5.89 10.11 11.70
CA LYS A 73 -7.18 9.52 12.08
C LYS A 73 -8.24 10.61 12.01
N LYS A 74 -9.14 10.48 11.04
CA LYS A 74 -10.31 11.34 10.90
C LYS A 74 -11.55 10.50 11.16
N GLN A 75 -12.40 10.96 12.09
CA GLN A 75 -13.65 10.27 12.43
C GLN A 75 -14.55 10.07 11.19
N GLU A 76 -14.49 11.00 10.22
CA GLU A 76 -15.20 10.88 8.95
C GLU A 76 -14.79 9.66 8.09
N TYR A 77 -13.65 9.02 8.37
CA TYR A 77 -13.18 7.81 7.66
C TYR A 77 -13.41 6.51 8.43
N ASP A 78 -13.99 6.55 9.63
CA ASP A 78 -14.23 5.35 10.45
C ASP A 78 -15.10 4.32 9.72
N LEU A 79 -16.02 4.78 8.86
CA LEU A 79 -16.77 3.88 7.98
C LEU A 79 -15.86 3.11 7.01
N LEU A 80 -14.88 3.78 6.37
CA LEU A 80 -13.96 3.21 5.36
C LEU A 80 -13.01 2.17 5.96
N VAL A 81 -12.64 2.36 7.22
CA VAL A 81 -11.85 1.39 8.00
C VAL A 81 -12.65 0.11 8.26
N ASN A 82 -13.97 0.23 8.41
CA ASN A 82 -14.89 -0.88 8.67
C ASN A 82 -15.56 -1.44 7.40
N CYS A 83 -15.10 -1.04 6.21
CA CYS A 83 -15.77 -1.43 4.98
C CYS A 83 -15.53 -2.88 4.54
N GLY A 84 -14.56 -3.60 5.12
CA GLY A 84 -14.43 -5.06 4.96
C GLY A 84 -14.66 -5.57 3.53
N SER A 85 -15.77 -6.29 3.33
CA SER A 85 -16.24 -6.86 2.06
C SER A 85 -16.66 -5.82 1.00
N TYR A 86 -17.06 -4.62 1.41
CA TYR A 86 -17.58 -3.56 0.53
C TYR A 86 -16.49 -2.68 -0.10
N LEU A 87 -15.22 -2.93 0.22
CA LEU A 87 -14.11 -2.09 -0.23
C LEU A 87 -14.01 -2.02 -1.76
N GLN A 88 -14.32 -3.12 -2.46
CA GLN A 88 -14.40 -3.15 -3.92
C GLN A 88 -15.49 -2.20 -4.44
N ASN A 89 -16.68 -2.20 -3.83
CA ASN A 89 -17.77 -1.30 -4.22
C ASN A 89 -17.40 0.17 -4.01
N ILE A 90 -16.67 0.48 -2.94
CA ILE A 90 -16.19 1.85 -2.65
C ILE A 90 -15.18 2.32 -3.69
N VAL A 91 -14.23 1.46 -4.06
CA VAL A 91 -13.27 1.80 -5.13
C VAL A 91 -13.97 1.94 -6.48
N GLU A 92 -14.98 1.11 -6.76
CA GLU A 92 -15.80 1.22 -7.98
C GLU A 92 -16.49 2.60 -8.04
N VAL A 93 -17.10 3.03 -6.93
CA VAL A 93 -17.72 4.34 -6.79
C VAL A 93 -16.71 5.47 -6.94
N LEU A 94 -15.57 5.39 -6.26
CA LEU A 94 -14.49 6.38 -6.39
C LEU A 94 -14.02 6.49 -7.83
N TYR A 95 -13.88 5.37 -8.53
CA TYR A 95 -13.51 5.37 -9.94
C TYR A 95 -14.61 6.01 -10.81
N ILE A 96 -15.89 5.70 -10.60
CA ILE A 96 -16.97 6.28 -11.42
C ILE A 96 -17.06 7.80 -11.20
N VAL A 97 -16.98 8.24 -9.94
CA VAL A 97 -17.25 9.64 -9.57
C VAL A 97 -16.01 10.52 -9.70
N ALA A 98 -14.84 10.08 -9.22
CA ALA A 98 -13.64 10.91 -9.20
C ALA A 98 -12.81 10.84 -10.48
N GLN A 99 -12.73 9.66 -11.12
CA GLN A 99 -11.84 9.44 -12.26
C GLN A 99 -12.04 10.43 -13.42
N PRO A 100 -13.27 10.82 -13.81
CA PRO A 100 -13.47 11.78 -14.89
C PRO A 100 -12.75 13.12 -14.66
N PHE A 101 -12.59 13.51 -13.39
CA PHE A 101 -11.98 14.77 -13.00
C PHE A 101 -10.46 14.65 -12.78
N CYS A 102 -9.97 13.48 -12.36
CA CYS A 102 -8.60 13.31 -11.93
C CYS A 102 -7.76 12.32 -12.75
N LYS A 103 -8.27 11.78 -13.87
CA LYS A 103 -7.62 10.74 -14.69
C LYS A 103 -6.14 11.00 -15.02
N ASN A 104 -5.80 12.26 -15.34
CA ASN A 104 -4.44 12.64 -15.72
C ASN A 104 -3.56 13.06 -14.52
N LEU A 105 -4.15 13.16 -13.32
CA LEU A 105 -3.45 13.48 -12.09
C LEU A 105 -2.91 12.20 -11.43
N PRO A 106 -1.88 12.29 -10.56
CA PRO A 106 -1.38 11.14 -9.82
C PRO A 106 -2.47 10.38 -9.06
N VAL A 107 -3.43 11.09 -8.45
CA VAL A 107 -4.56 10.48 -7.74
C VAL A 107 -5.48 9.64 -8.65
N GLY A 108 -5.77 10.08 -9.88
CA GLY A 108 -6.59 9.28 -10.80
C GLY A 108 -5.85 8.04 -11.32
N LYS A 109 -4.52 8.10 -11.43
CA LYS A 109 -3.73 6.89 -11.71
C LYS A 109 -3.83 5.89 -10.57
N ARG A 110 -3.72 6.35 -9.31
CA ARG A 110 -3.88 5.50 -8.10
C ARG A 110 -5.24 4.82 -8.06
N ILE A 111 -6.33 5.58 -8.23
CA ILE A 111 -7.70 5.05 -8.30
C ILE A 111 -7.82 3.99 -9.42
N GLY A 112 -7.21 4.25 -10.57
CA GLY A 112 -7.14 3.31 -11.69
C GLY A 112 -6.46 1.99 -11.35
N TYR A 113 -5.28 2.03 -10.71
CA TYR A 113 -4.60 0.82 -10.22
C TYR A 113 -5.44 0.05 -9.21
N MET A 114 -6.03 0.73 -8.23
CA MET A 114 -6.86 0.09 -7.22
C MET A 114 -8.04 -0.65 -7.86
N LYS A 115 -8.76 0.01 -8.77
CA LYS A 115 -9.87 -0.62 -9.50
C LYS A 115 -9.40 -1.86 -10.25
N TYR A 116 -8.33 -1.73 -11.02
CA TYR A 116 -7.83 -2.84 -11.84
C TYR A 116 -7.36 -4.02 -10.98
N ILE A 117 -6.66 -3.76 -9.88
CA ILE A 117 -6.19 -4.79 -8.95
C ILE A 117 -7.36 -5.50 -8.27
N LEU A 118 -8.36 -4.75 -7.80
CA LEU A 118 -9.53 -5.32 -7.13
C LEU A 118 -10.43 -6.13 -8.06
N ALA A 119 -10.61 -5.68 -9.31
CA ALA A 119 -11.34 -6.43 -10.33
C ALA A 119 -10.70 -7.80 -10.64
N GLU A 120 -9.38 -7.92 -10.43
CA GLU A 120 -8.60 -9.13 -10.66
C GLU A 120 -8.29 -9.90 -9.37
N SER A 121 -8.96 -9.57 -8.25
CA SER A 121 -8.75 -10.21 -6.94
C SER A 121 -9.02 -11.73 -6.94
N GLY A 122 -9.90 -12.21 -7.83
CA GLY A 122 -10.14 -13.64 -8.08
C GLY A 122 -9.19 -14.30 -9.09
N SER A 123 -8.26 -13.55 -9.69
CA SER A 123 -7.37 -14.04 -10.73
C SER A 123 -6.13 -14.75 -10.16
N THR A 124 -5.49 -15.58 -10.99
CA THR A 124 -4.18 -16.17 -10.65
C THR A 124 -3.02 -15.19 -10.84
N LYS A 125 -3.26 -14.00 -11.41
CA LYS A 125 -2.23 -13.00 -11.68
C LYS A 125 -1.65 -12.46 -10.37
N SER A 126 -0.39 -12.02 -10.43
CA SER A 126 0.25 -11.30 -9.32
C SER A 126 0.02 -9.81 -9.45
N ILE A 127 0.07 -9.08 -8.33
CA ILE A 127 0.00 -7.61 -8.33
C ILE A 127 1.05 -6.98 -9.24
N TRP A 128 2.25 -7.57 -9.33
CA TRP A 128 3.33 -7.14 -10.24
C TRP A 128 2.91 -7.18 -11.71
N ARG A 129 2.24 -8.27 -12.10
CA ARG A 129 1.73 -8.46 -13.46
C ARG A 129 0.57 -7.51 -13.74
N LEU A 130 -0.33 -7.33 -12.76
CA LEU A 130 -1.47 -6.42 -12.89
C LEU A 130 -1.02 -4.97 -13.10
N ILE A 131 -0.08 -4.49 -12.29
CA ILE A 131 0.49 -3.14 -12.42
C ILE A 131 1.15 -2.98 -13.79
N ARG A 132 1.93 -3.96 -14.24
CA ARG A 132 2.58 -3.90 -15.54
C ARG A 132 1.60 -3.87 -16.70
N GLU A 133 0.61 -4.76 -16.70
CA GLU A 133 -0.42 -4.83 -17.76
C GLU A 133 -1.20 -3.52 -17.83
N TYR A 134 -1.61 -2.98 -16.67
CA TYR A 134 -2.30 -1.69 -16.61
C TYR A 134 -1.43 -0.52 -17.10
N SER A 135 -0.14 -0.55 -16.80
CA SER A 135 0.82 0.49 -17.20
C SER A 135 1.25 0.40 -18.67
N GLY A 136 0.95 -0.72 -19.35
CA GLY A 136 1.41 -0.97 -20.72
C GLY A 136 2.91 -1.26 -20.86
N TYR A 137 3.59 -1.66 -19.78
CA TYR A 137 5.02 -1.96 -19.82
C TYR A 137 5.32 -3.42 -20.19
N THR A 138 6.48 -3.64 -20.78
CA THR A 138 7.10 -4.96 -20.90
C THR A 138 7.77 -5.36 -19.58
N GLN A 139 8.03 -6.65 -19.41
CA GLN A 139 8.77 -7.14 -18.23
C GLN A 139 10.17 -6.50 -18.12
N ARG A 140 10.79 -6.19 -19.26
CA ARG A 140 12.12 -5.57 -19.33
C ARG A 140 12.10 -4.13 -18.84
N GLU A 141 11.12 -3.35 -19.28
CA GLU A 141 10.94 -1.97 -18.82
C GLU A 141 10.64 -1.93 -17.32
N MET A 142 9.78 -2.81 -16.82
CA MET A 142 9.50 -2.90 -15.38
C MET A 142 10.75 -3.26 -14.56
N ALA A 143 11.55 -4.20 -15.03
CA ALA A 143 12.80 -4.57 -14.35
C ALA A 143 13.77 -3.38 -14.24
N VAL A 144 13.89 -2.60 -15.33
CA VAL A 144 14.70 -1.36 -15.35
C VAL A 144 14.14 -0.31 -14.40
N LEU A 145 12.83 -0.05 -14.43
CA LEU A 145 12.16 0.92 -13.56
C LEU A 145 12.33 0.61 -12.07
N LEU A 146 12.35 -0.67 -11.72
CA LEU A 146 12.50 -1.16 -10.36
C LEU A 146 13.96 -1.40 -9.95
N GLY A 147 14.92 -1.22 -10.86
CA GLY A 147 16.35 -1.43 -10.58
C GLY A 147 16.71 -2.88 -10.27
N ILE A 148 16.01 -3.86 -10.85
CA ILE A 148 16.24 -5.29 -10.60
C ILE A 148 16.52 -6.07 -11.88
N ASP A 149 17.14 -7.24 -11.74
CA ASP A 149 17.34 -8.16 -12.86
C ASP A 149 16.01 -8.65 -13.43
N ILE A 150 15.94 -8.79 -14.76
CA ILE A 150 14.75 -9.27 -15.47
C ILE A 150 14.29 -10.66 -15.02
N LYS A 151 15.20 -11.55 -14.61
CA LYS A 151 14.85 -12.86 -14.05
C LYS A 151 14.19 -12.69 -12.68
N LYS A 152 14.68 -11.76 -11.83
CA LYS A 152 14.03 -11.46 -10.53
C LYS A 152 12.62 -10.93 -10.76
N TYR A 153 12.42 -10.00 -11.70
CA TYR A 153 11.09 -9.47 -12.04
C TYR A 153 10.14 -10.56 -12.56
N ARG A 154 10.59 -11.41 -13.48
CA ARG A 154 9.79 -12.55 -13.99
C ARG A 154 9.35 -13.49 -12.87
N ARG A 155 10.23 -13.76 -11.90
CA ARG A 155 9.91 -14.60 -10.75
C ARG A 155 8.92 -13.93 -9.79
N LEU A 156 8.98 -12.60 -9.62
CA LEU A 156 7.96 -11.84 -8.89
C LEU A 156 6.58 -12.00 -9.56
N GLU A 157 6.51 -11.89 -10.88
CA GLU A 157 5.25 -12.06 -11.60
C GLU A 157 4.64 -13.45 -11.44
N LYS A 158 5.49 -14.48 -11.41
CA LYS A 158 5.12 -15.88 -11.20
C LYS A 158 4.86 -16.24 -9.73
N LYS A 159 5.00 -15.29 -8.80
CA LYS A 159 4.87 -15.50 -7.35
C LYS A 159 5.90 -16.49 -6.78
N GLU A 160 7.02 -16.69 -7.47
CA GLU A 160 8.11 -17.60 -7.06
C GLU A 160 9.08 -16.94 -6.06
N VAL A 161 9.08 -15.61 -5.99
CA VAL A 161 9.84 -14.82 -5.00
C VAL A 161 8.98 -13.70 -4.46
N GLN A 162 9.31 -13.26 -3.25
CA GLN A 162 8.70 -12.11 -2.61
C GLN A 162 9.61 -10.87 -2.77
N PRO A 163 9.03 -9.66 -2.80
CA PRO A 163 9.81 -8.43 -2.85
C PRO A 163 10.51 -8.16 -1.52
N ASP A 164 11.67 -7.51 -1.57
CA ASP A 164 12.27 -6.88 -0.40
C ASP A 164 11.78 -5.42 -0.28
N SER A 165 12.12 -4.79 0.84
CA SER A 165 11.77 -3.40 1.13
C SER A 165 12.24 -2.39 0.08
N GLU A 166 13.35 -2.64 -0.62
CA GLU A 166 13.84 -1.72 -1.66
C GLU A 166 13.00 -1.85 -2.93
N ILE A 167 12.57 -3.06 -3.30
CA ILE A 167 11.64 -3.25 -4.41
C ILE A 167 10.28 -2.60 -4.11
N ILE A 168 9.78 -2.73 -2.88
CA ILE A 168 8.53 -2.08 -2.45
C ILE A 168 8.64 -0.55 -2.55
N LEU A 169 9.75 0.02 -2.07
CA LEU A 169 10.01 1.46 -2.20
C LEU A 169 10.12 1.89 -3.67
N ALA A 170 10.82 1.11 -4.51
CA ALA A 170 10.96 1.41 -5.93
C ALA A 170 9.60 1.44 -6.62
N LEU A 171 8.71 0.49 -6.31
CA LEU A 171 7.34 0.49 -6.85
C LEU A 171 6.55 1.71 -6.38
N TYR A 172 6.62 2.06 -5.10
CA TYR A 172 5.96 3.26 -4.56
C TYR A 172 6.46 4.53 -5.27
N ASN A 173 7.77 4.70 -5.42
CA ASN A 173 8.37 5.85 -6.08
C ASN A 173 7.96 5.99 -7.56
N GLN A 174 7.69 4.87 -8.25
CA GLN A 174 7.33 4.89 -9.67
C GLN A 174 5.82 5.01 -9.92
N PHE A 175 5.01 4.37 -9.09
CA PHE A 175 3.58 4.18 -9.34
C PHE A 175 2.67 4.82 -8.29
N HIS A 176 3.22 5.28 -7.16
CA HIS A 176 2.49 5.82 -6.01
C HIS A 176 1.40 4.90 -5.47
N ILE A 177 1.56 3.59 -5.64
CA ILE A 177 0.68 2.57 -5.08
C ILE A 177 1.10 2.31 -3.64
N SER A 178 0.15 2.33 -2.68
CA SER A 178 0.48 2.10 -1.28
C SER A 178 1.28 0.80 -1.08
N PRO A 179 2.41 0.87 -0.35
CA PRO A 179 3.19 -0.29 0.07
C PRO A 179 2.35 -1.35 0.79
N LEU A 180 1.31 -0.95 1.52
CA LEU A 180 0.44 -1.87 2.24
C LEU A 180 -0.41 -2.74 1.30
N MET A 181 -0.79 -2.20 0.13
CA MET A 181 -1.46 -3.01 -0.90
C MET A 181 -0.58 -4.17 -1.38
N LEU A 182 0.74 -4.01 -1.37
CA LEU A 182 1.69 -5.08 -1.74
C LEU A 182 1.89 -6.11 -0.64
N LEU A 183 1.68 -5.73 0.62
CA LEU A 183 1.80 -6.63 1.78
C LEU A 183 0.53 -7.46 2.02
N GLY A 184 -0.50 -7.27 1.18
CA GLY A 184 -1.68 -8.14 1.12
C GLY A 184 -2.66 -7.96 2.28
N ASN A 185 -2.72 -6.78 2.91
CA ASN A 185 -3.69 -6.50 3.97
C ASN A 185 -4.86 -5.62 3.46
N CYS A 186 -6.09 -5.96 3.85
CA CYS A 186 -7.27 -5.12 3.53
C CYS A 186 -7.16 -3.73 4.15
N ALA A 187 -6.45 -3.61 5.28
CA ALA A 187 -6.14 -2.34 5.93
C ALA A 187 -5.39 -1.37 5.00
N GLY A 188 -4.50 -1.88 4.14
CA GLY A 188 -3.75 -1.09 3.17
C GLY A 188 -4.63 -0.47 2.09
N LEU A 189 -5.65 -1.20 1.64
CA LEU A 189 -6.62 -0.70 0.67
C LEU A 189 -7.51 0.39 1.29
N SER A 190 -8.00 0.21 2.52
CA SER A 190 -8.76 1.26 3.22
C SER A 190 -7.92 2.51 3.42
N LYS A 191 -6.64 2.37 3.77
CA LYS A 191 -5.72 3.50 3.94
C LYS A 191 -5.47 4.24 2.61
N GLU A 192 -5.23 3.51 1.52
CA GLU A 192 -5.07 4.08 0.18
C GLU A 192 -6.32 4.89 -0.23
N VAL A 193 -7.53 4.40 0.08
CA VAL A 193 -8.77 5.16 -0.14
C VAL A 193 -8.78 6.48 0.65
N CYS A 194 -8.41 6.44 1.94
CA CYS A 194 -8.34 7.65 2.76
C CYS A 194 -7.33 8.67 2.20
N GLU A 195 -6.16 8.22 1.77
CA GLU A 195 -5.14 9.11 1.16
C GLU A 195 -5.60 9.70 -0.17
N ILE A 196 -6.31 8.92 -0.99
CA ILE A 196 -6.93 9.43 -2.21
C ILE A 196 -7.92 10.53 -1.85
N LEU A 197 -8.79 10.32 -0.87
CA LEU A 197 -9.75 11.33 -0.42
C LEU A 197 -9.05 12.58 0.13
N ASP A 198 -7.96 12.42 0.88
CA ASP A 198 -7.17 13.52 1.41
C ASP A 198 -6.49 14.36 0.33
N SER A 199 -6.18 13.76 -0.82
CA SER A 199 -5.62 14.47 -1.98
C SER A 199 -6.65 15.25 -2.80
N LEU A 200 -7.96 15.07 -2.54
CA LEU A 200 -9.02 15.82 -3.20
C LEU A 200 -9.25 17.18 -2.52
N GLU A 201 -9.75 18.14 -3.30
CA GLU A 201 -10.20 19.43 -2.77
C GLU A 201 -11.30 19.24 -1.73
N GLU A 202 -11.33 20.12 -0.70
CA GLU A 202 -12.21 19.96 0.46
C GLU A 202 -13.69 19.80 0.09
N LYS A 203 -14.18 20.59 -0.86
CA LYS A 203 -15.57 20.50 -1.35
C LYS A 203 -15.84 19.13 -1.99
N THR A 204 -14.97 18.71 -2.91
CA THR A 204 -15.09 17.43 -3.62
C THR A 204 -14.98 16.25 -2.65
N ARG A 205 -14.05 16.32 -1.69
CA ARG A 205 -13.88 15.33 -0.63
C ARG A 205 -15.15 15.20 0.20
N GLY A 206 -15.75 16.31 0.61
CA GLY A 206 -17.00 16.32 1.38
C GLY A 206 -18.19 15.72 0.62
N GLU A 207 -18.32 16.03 -0.67
CA GLU A 207 -19.35 15.42 -1.54
C GLU A 207 -19.13 13.92 -1.72
N MET A 208 -17.88 13.50 -1.95
CA MET A 208 -17.51 12.10 -2.08
C MET A 208 -17.81 11.31 -0.82
N LEU A 209 -17.45 11.85 0.35
CA LEU A 209 -17.70 11.20 1.64
C LEU A 209 -19.19 10.98 1.90
N ARG A 210 -20.03 11.98 1.61
CA ARG A 210 -21.49 11.83 1.73
C ARG A 210 -22.02 10.73 0.81
N PHE A 211 -21.51 10.66 -0.41
CA PHE A 211 -21.93 9.63 -1.36
C PHE A 211 -21.47 8.23 -0.91
N LEU A 212 -20.22 8.08 -0.46
CA LEU A 212 -19.68 6.82 0.07
C LEU A 212 -20.44 6.35 1.32
N GLN A 213 -20.78 7.28 2.22
CA GLN A 213 -21.62 6.99 3.39
C GLN A 213 -22.99 6.46 2.98
N TYR A 214 -23.64 7.12 2.01
CA TYR A 214 -24.94 6.67 1.49
C TYR A 214 -24.86 5.25 0.90
N VAL A 215 -23.85 4.99 0.06
CA VAL A 215 -23.63 3.66 -0.54
C VAL A 215 -23.38 2.61 0.54
N TYR A 216 -22.52 2.89 1.51
CA TYR A 216 -22.23 1.96 2.61
C TYR A 216 -23.49 1.60 3.41
N HIS A 217 -24.34 2.58 3.73
CA HIS A 217 -25.60 2.32 4.43
C HIS A 217 -26.61 1.52 3.59
N LEU A 218 -26.65 1.73 2.28
CA LEU A 218 -27.48 0.91 1.39
C LEU A 218 -27.04 -0.54 1.35
N LEU A 219 -25.73 -0.78 1.23
CA LEU A 219 -25.16 -2.12 1.17
C LEU A 219 -25.42 -2.90 2.47
N ARG A 220 -25.22 -2.28 3.64
CA ARG A 220 -25.54 -2.90 4.92
C ARG A 220 -27.01 -3.28 5.08
N LYS A 221 -27.93 -2.41 4.64
CA LYS A 221 -29.36 -2.69 4.70
C LYS A 221 -29.80 -3.85 3.81
N GLN A 222 -29.03 -4.21 2.78
CA GLN A 222 -29.32 -5.38 1.96
C GLN A 222 -28.88 -6.67 2.65
N GLU A 223 -27.72 -6.68 3.31
CA GLU A 223 -27.27 -7.84 4.10
C GLU A 223 -28.18 -8.13 5.29
N ASP A 224 -28.72 -7.11 5.99
CA ASP A 224 -29.66 -7.33 7.11
C ASP A 224 -31.03 -7.90 6.67
N ARG A 225 -31.29 -8.03 5.36
CA ARG A 225 -32.54 -8.57 4.79
C ARG A 225 -32.41 -9.98 4.22
N GLU A 226 -31.20 -10.50 4.10
CA GLU A 226 -30.89 -11.88 3.67
C GLU A 226 -30.68 -12.79 4.90
#